data_AF-A0A355AEQ0-F1
#
_entry.id   AF-A0A355AEQ0-F1
#
_cell.length_a   1.000
_cell.length_b   1.000
_cell.length_c   1.000
_cell.angle_alpha   90.00
_cell.angle_beta   90.00
_cell.angle_gamma   90.00
#
_symmetry.space_group_name_H-M   'P 1'
#
loop_
_entity.id
_entity.type
_entity.pdbx_description
1 polymer ?
#
loop_
_entity_poly.entity_id
_entity_poly.type
_entity_poly.pdbx_seq_one_letter_code
_entity_poly.pdbx_strand_id
1 'polypeptide(L)'
;MDKKEIKEREKKLLEMTGIFCSQKLDDDYFQLCEKLIKKMGRKRDVPFKRGKLEIWAAAVIYAIGSINFLFDKSFEPYMTAQQISD
;
A
#
# COMPACT_ATOMS: atom_id res chain seq x y z
N MET A 1 -11.70 12.93 12.88
CA MET A 1 -10.24 12.81 12.74
C MET A 1 -9.71 14.05 12.05
N ASP A 2 -8.83 14.78 12.71
CA ASP A 2 -8.27 16.05 12.23
C ASP A 2 -7.13 15.83 11.21
N LYS A 3 -6.56 16.93 10.69
CA LYS A 3 -5.47 16.85 9.69
C LYS A 3 -4.19 16.20 10.25
N LYS A 4 -3.89 16.40 11.54
CA LYS A 4 -2.68 15.86 12.18
C LYS A 4 -2.81 14.34 12.33
N GLU A 5 -3.96 13.88 12.79
CA GLU A 5 -4.27 12.45 12.92
C GLU A 5 -4.30 11.74 11.56
N ILE A 6 -4.82 12.39 10.51
CA ILE A 6 -4.73 11.87 9.12
C ILE A 6 -3.26 11.69 8.72
N LYS A 7 -2.40 12.67 9.01
CA LYS A 7 -0.98 12.60 8.65
C LYS A 7 -0.22 11.53 9.42
N GLU A 8 -0.56 11.32 10.69
CA GLU A 8 0.02 10.22 11.46
C GLU A 8 -0.39 8.85 10.89
N ARG A 9 -1.67 8.67 10.51
CA ARG A 9 -2.11 7.44 9.84
C ARG A 9 -1.51 7.25 8.46
N GLU A 10 -1.34 8.33 7.69
CA GLU A 10 -0.64 8.30 6.39
C GLU A 10 0.80 7.82 6.58
N LYS A 11 1.52 8.35 7.58
CA LYS A 11 2.89 7.93 7.91
C LYS A 11 2.97 6.44 8.26
N LYS A 12 2.09 5.97 9.15
CA LYS A 12 2.03 4.54 9.52
C LYS A 12 1.73 3.63 8.33
N LEU A 13 0.81 4.06 7.46
CA LEU A 13 0.49 3.31 6.24
C LEU A 13 1.68 3.23 5.27
N LEU A 14 2.45 4.33 5.13
CA LEU A 14 3.69 4.36 4.36
C LEU A 14 4.76 3.44 4.96
N GLU A 15 4.91 3.44 6.29
CA GLU A 15 5.86 2.56 6.98
C GLU A 15 5.51 1.08 6.77
N MET A 16 4.26 0.69 6.96
CA MET A 16 3.81 -0.70 6.78
C MET A 16 3.99 -1.17 5.33
N THR A 17 3.63 -0.33 4.35
CA THR A 17 3.81 -0.67 2.93
C THR A 17 5.28 -0.68 2.53
N GLY A 18 6.10 0.22 3.08
CA GLY A 18 7.54 0.25 2.86
C GLY A 18 8.26 -0.98 3.40
N ILE A 19 7.93 -1.42 4.62
CA ILE A 19 8.48 -2.65 5.21
C ILE A 19 8.10 -3.86 4.36
N PHE A 20 6.84 -3.96 3.92
CA PHE A 20 6.41 -5.07 3.07
C PHE A 20 7.17 -5.08 1.74
N CYS A 21 7.25 -3.93 1.06
CA CYS A 21 7.93 -3.84 -0.22
C CYS A 21 9.42 -4.16 -0.09
N SER A 22 10.11 -3.66 0.93
CA SER A 22 11.54 -3.95 1.12
C SER A 22 11.84 -5.40 1.47
N GLN A 23 10.90 -6.11 2.12
CA GLN A 23 11.07 -7.51 2.50
C GLN A 23 10.62 -8.51 1.43
N LYS A 24 9.66 -8.13 0.59
CA LYS A 24 8.91 -9.07 -0.25
C LYS A 24 8.80 -8.66 -1.73
N LEU A 25 9.06 -7.40 -2.06
CA LEU A 25 9.01 -6.84 -3.42
C LEU A 25 10.31 -6.05 -3.67
N ASP A 26 10.18 -4.82 -4.15
CA ASP A 26 11.27 -3.90 -4.45
C ASP A 26 10.90 -2.43 -4.18
N ASP A 27 11.85 -1.54 -4.43
CA ASP A 27 11.69 -0.10 -4.24
C ASP A 27 10.70 0.53 -5.23
N ASP A 28 10.55 -0.01 -6.44
CA ASP A 28 9.62 0.52 -7.45
C ASP A 28 8.17 0.32 -7.01
N TYR A 29 7.86 -0.84 -6.45
CA TYR A 29 6.57 -1.12 -5.82
C TYR A 29 6.29 -0.18 -4.64
N PHE A 30 7.28 0.10 -3.80
CA PHE A 30 7.12 1.06 -2.70
C PHE A 30 6.81 2.47 -3.23
N GLN A 31 7.54 2.94 -4.25
CA GLN A 31 7.30 4.26 -4.84
C GLN A 31 5.88 4.41 -5.41
N LEU A 32 5.35 3.36 -6.04
CA LEU A 32 3.97 3.34 -6.56
C LEU A 32 2.94 3.34 -5.42
N CYS A 33 3.14 2.53 -4.38
CA CYS A 33 2.30 2.51 -3.18
C CYS A 33 2.30 3.88 -2.48
N GLU A 34 3.47 4.48 -2.29
CA GLU A 34 3.63 5.81 -1.68
C GLU A 34 2.83 6.86 -2.45
N LYS A 35 2.94 6.88 -3.79
CA LYS A 35 2.18 7.80 -4.64
C LYS A 35 0.67 7.64 -4.43
N LEU A 36 0.17 6.41 -4.37
CA LEU A 36 -1.24 6.11 -4.13
C LEU A 36 -1.69 6.58 -2.73
N ILE A 37 -0.93 6.24 -1.69
CA ILE A 37 -1.23 6.62 -0.29
C ILE A 37 -1.27 8.14 -0.14
N LYS A 38 -0.25 8.86 -0.64
CA LYS A 38 -0.21 10.33 -0.60
C LYS A 38 -1.36 10.96 -1.41
N LYS A 39 -1.81 10.33 -2.51
CA LYS A 39 -3.01 10.79 -3.25
C LYS A 39 -4.27 10.59 -2.42
N MET A 40 -4.44 9.44 -1.76
CA MET A 40 -5.59 9.18 -0.89
C MET A 40 -5.64 10.14 0.30
N GLY A 41 -4.50 10.45 0.93
CA GLY A 41 -4.41 11.38 2.06
C GLY A 41 -4.75 12.84 1.74
N ARG A 42 -4.75 13.20 0.44
CA ARG A 42 -5.14 14.54 -0.05
C ARG A 42 -6.62 14.65 -0.44
N LYS A 43 -7.38 13.55 -0.45
CA LYS A 43 -8.81 13.59 -0.79
C LYS A 43 -9.61 14.33 0.29
N ARG A 44 -10.69 15.02 -0.11
CA ARG A 44 -11.64 15.66 0.81
C ARG A 44 -12.15 14.67 1.85
N ASP A 45 -12.56 13.49 1.38
CA ASP A 45 -12.80 12.33 2.24
C ASP A 45 -11.65 11.33 2.09
N VAL A 46 -10.80 11.27 3.12
CA VAL A 46 -9.63 10.38 3.14
C VAL A 46 -10.10 8.97 3.51
N PRO A 47 -9.91 7.98 2.63
CA PRO A 47 -10.56 6.69 2.80
C PRO A 47 -10.00 5.88 3.99
N PHE A 48 -8.70 6.00 4.26
CA PHE A 48 -8.03 5.35 5.40
C PHE A 48 -8.27 6.03 6.76
N LYS A 49 -9.23 6.96 6.86
CA LYS A 49 -9.73 7.47 8.14
C LYS A 49 -10.41 6.39 8.98
N ARG A 50 -10.93 5.36 8.32
CA ARG A 50 -11.64 4.23 8.92
C ARG A 50 -10.99 2.91 8.51
N GLY A 51 -11.31 1.85 9.26
CA GLY A 51 -10.73 0.53 9.05
C GLY A 51 -9.32 0.39 9.62
N LYS A 52 -8.86 -0.87 9.65
CA LYS A 52 -7.52 -1.29 10.08
C LYS A 52 -6.48 -0.86 9.05
N LEU A 53 -5.33 -0.35 9.48
CA LEU A 53 -4.29 0.12 8.57
C LEU A 53 -3.62 -1.03 7.83
N GLU A 54 -3.56 -2.21 8.46
CA GLU A 54 -3.11 -3.49 7.91
C GLU A 54 -3.90 -3.85 6.64
N ILE A 55 -5.24 -3.71 6.70
CA ILE A 55 -6.12 -3.96 5.56
C ILE A 55 -5.88 -2.93 4.46
N TRP A 56 -5.66 -1.66 4.82
CA TRP A 56 -5.31 -0.62 3.84
C TRP A 56 -3.96 -0.85 3.19
N ALA A 57 -2.95 -1.32 3.94
CA ALA A 57 -1.63 -1.64 3.41
C ALA A 57 -1.74 -2.77 2.38
N ALA A 58 -2.38 -3.89 2.76
CA ALA A 58 -2.63 -5.01 1.86
C ALA A 58 -3.43 -4.58 0.63
N ALA A 59 -4.48 -3.77 0.78
CA ALA A 59 -5.29 -3.29 -0.34
C ALA A 59 -4.50 -2.38 -1.30
N VAL A 60 -3.61 -1.53 -0.78
CA VAL A 60 -2.72 -0.69 -1.61
C VAL A 60 -1.75 -1.55 -2.40
N ILE A 61 -1.05 -2.49 -1.74
CA ILE A 61 -0.09 -3.38 -2.39
C ILE A 61 -0.79 -4.25 -3.42
N TYR A 62 -1.96 -4.81 -3.07
CA TYR A 62 -2.77 -5.61 -3.98
C TYR A 62 -3.17 -4.82 -5.23
N ALA A 63 -3.72 -3.61 -5.05
CA ALA A 63 -4.16 -2.79 -6.18
C ALA A 63 -3.00 -2.39 -7.10
N ILE A 64 -1.85 -2.02 -6.54
CA ILE A 64 -0.64 -1.73 -7.31
C ILE A 64 -0.13 -3.00 -8.00
N GLY A 65 -0.08 -4.12 -7.31
CA GLY A 65 0.32 -5.43 -7.85
C GLY A 65 -0.56 -5.90 -8.99
N SER A 66 -1.88 -5.78 -8.88
CA SER A 66 -2.81 -6.15 -9.96
C SER A 66 -2.53 -5.39 -11.24
N ILE A 67 -2.22 -4.10 -11.15
CA ILE A 67 -1.97 -3.24 -12.32
C ILE A 67 -0.57 -3.51 -12.92
N ASN A 68 0.38 -3.98 -12.11
CA ASN A 68 1.77 -4.21 -12.50
C ASN A 68 2.12 -5.70 -12.64
N PHE A 69 1.13 -6.56 -12.92
CA PHE A 69 1.31 -7.99 -13.20
C PHE A 69 1.99 -8.80 -12.08
N LEU A 70 1.95 -8.35 -10.83
CA LEU A 70 2.55 -9.04 -9.68
C LEU A 70 2.10 -10.50 -9.55
N PHE A 71 0.85 -10.77 -9.94
CA PHE A 71 0.22 -12.08 -9.83
C PHE A 71 0.44 -12.98 -11.06
N ASP A 72 1.18 -12.51 -12.05
CA ASP A 72 1.51 -13.28 -13.25
C ASP A 72 2.90 -13.90 -13.10
N LYS A 73 2.98 -15.23 -13.17
CA LYS A 73 4.23 -16.00 -13.03
C LYS A 73 5.27 -15.71 -14.13
N SER A 74 4.87 -15.03 -15.21
CA SER A 74 5.78 -14.63 -16.28
C SER A 74 6.46 -13.28 -16.04
N PHE A 75 6.13 -12.57 -14.95
CA PHE A 75 6.70 -11.28 -14.57
C PHE A 75 7.46 -11.38 -13.25
N GLU A 76 8.46 -10.51 -13.08
CA GLU A 76 9.19 -10.34 -11.82
C GLU A 76 9.05 -8.90 -11.29
N PRO A 77 8.91 -8.69 -9.97
CA PRO A 77 8.72 -9.73 -8.95
C PRO A 77 7.37 -10.46 -9.12
N TYR A 78 7.34 -11.77 -8.87
CA TYR A 78 6.09 -12.55 -8.76
C TYR A 78 5.70 -12.83 -7.32
N MET A 79 4.43 -12.62 -7.00
CA MET A 79 3.83 -12.97 -5.71
C MET A 79 2.36 -13.30 -5.88
N THR A 80 1.82 -14.22 -5.07
CA THR A 80 0.37 -14.48 -5.04
C THR A 80 -0.38 -13.46 -4.17
N ALA A 81 -1.67 -13.27 -4.45
CA ALA A 81 -2.54 -12.43 -3.62
C ALA A 81 -2.57 -12.86 -2.15
N GLN A 82 -2.50 -14.17 -1.89
CA GLN A 82 -2.52 -14.73 -0.54
C GLN A 82 -1.32 -14.24 0.29
N GLN A 83 -0.13 -14.22 -0.32
CA GLN A 83 1.11 -13.77 0.32
C GLN A 83 1.12 -12.28 0.72
N ILE A 84 0.18 -11.47 0.21
CA ILE A 84 0.00 -10.07 0.64
C ILE A 84 -0.77 -9.99 1.97
N SER A 85 -1.61 -10.99 2.26
CA SER A 85 -2.52 -11.03 3.41
C SER A 85 -2.12 -12.04 4.50
N ASP A 86 -1.01 -12.74 4.31
CA ASP A 86 -0.41 -13.67 5.29
C ASP A 86 0.31 -12.91 6.41
#